data_AF-A0A7C4NTH6-F1
#
_entry.id   AF-A0A7C4NTH6-F1
#
_cell.length_a   1.000
_cell.length_b   1.000
_cell.length_c   1.000
_cell.angle_alpha   90.00
_cell.angle_beta   90.00
_cell.angle_gamma   90.00
#
_symmetry.space_group_name_H-M   'P 1'
#
loop_
_entity.id
_entity.type
_entity.pdbx_description
1 polymer ?
#
loop_
_entity_poly.entity_id
_entity_poly.type
_entity_poly.pdbx_seq_one_letter_code
_entity_poly.pdbx_strand_id
1 'polypeptide(L)' 'MPIYEFSCLDCGKVFEKLVLKNEEIQKLRCPYCNSKNIKKLISNFYSNKDSSLKNSSCSGGGFRFT' A
#
# COMPACT_ATOMS: atom_id res chain seq x y z
N MET A 1 -5.77 -13.20 -17.37
CA MET A 1 -4.44 -13.34 -16.72
C MET A 1 -4.48 -12.51 -15.45
N PRO A 2 -4.53 -13.11 -14.24
CA PRO A 2 -4.64 -12.33 -13.01
C PRO A 2 -3.28 -11.70 -12.67
N ILE A 3 -3.18 -10.39 -12.84
CA ILE A 3 -2.10 -9.60 -12.24
C ILE A 3 -2.41 -9.43 -10.76
N TYR A 4 -1.40 -9.59 -9.90
CA TYR A 4 -1.53 -9.35 -8.47
C TYR A 4 -0.52 -8.31 -8.03
N GLU A 5 -0.95 -7.47 -7.09
CA GLU A 5 -0.13 -6.43 -6.52
C GLU A 5 0.40 -6.87 -5.14
N PHE A 6 1.63 -6.51 -4.82
CA PHE A 6 2.33 -6.91 -3.60
C PHE A 6 3.02 -5.70 -2.96
N SER A 7 2.89 -5.58 -1.63
CA SER A 7 3.63 -4.59 -0.82
C SER A 7 4.70 -5.28 0.00
N CYS A 8 5.94 -4.80 -0.07
CA CYS A 8 7.01 -5.23 0.84
C CYS A 8 6.88 -4.54 2.20
N LEU A 9 6.91 -5.33 3.28
CA LEU A 9 6.80 -4.82 4.64
C LEU A 9 8.13 -4.25 5.19
N ASP A 10 9.27 -4.62 4.61
CA ASP A 10 10.58 -4.10 5.04
C ASP A 10 10.91 -2.76 4.38
N CYS A 11 10.73 -2.63 3.06
CA CYS A 11 11.09 -1.41 2.33
C CYS A 11 9.89 -0.51 2.00
N GLY A 12 8.66 -0.98 2.27
CA GLY A 12 7.43 -0.24 1.97
C GLY A 12 7.10 -0.11 0.47
N LYS A 13 7.91 -0.70 -0.43
CA LYS A 13 7.69 -0.59 -1.87
C LYS A 13 6.61 -1.56 -2.36
N VAL A 14 5.80 -1.06 -3.29
CA VAL A 14 4.76 -1.83 -3.98
C VAL A 14 5.27 -2.27 -5.35
N PHE A 15 4.92 -3.49 -5.75
CA PHE A 15 5.25 -4.05 -7.06
C PHE A 15 4.16 -5.01 -7.53
N GLU A 16 4.02 -5.13 -8.84
CA GLU A 16 3.08 -6.03 -9.49
C GLU A 16 3.79 -7.29 -9.99
N LYS A 17 3.13 -8.45 -9.89
CA LYS A 17 3.66 -9.73 -10.38
C LYS A 17 2.54 -10.57 -10.98
N LEU A 18 2.83 -11.14 -12.16
CA LEU A 18 2.05 -12.23 -12.72
C LEU A 18 2.34 -13.49 -11.92
N VAL A 19 1.31 -14.02 -11.27
CA VAL A 19 1.40 -15.26 -10.51
C VAL A 19 0.47 -16.27 -11.17
N LEU A 20 1.06 -17.35 -11.70
CA LEU A 20 0.34 -18.43 -12.35
C LEU A 20 -0.13 -19.48 -11.33
N LYS A 21 0.66 -19.69 -10.27
CA LYS A 21 0.39 -20.66 -9.20
C LYS A 21 0.52 -20.03 -7.82
N ASN A 22 -0.38 -20.36 -6.90
CA ASN A 22 -0.32 -19.83 -5.53
C ASN A 22 0.98 -20.21 -4.79
N GLU A 23 1.61 -21.35 -5.12
CA GLU A 23 2.91 -21.74 -4.51
C GLU A 23 4.04 -20.75 -4.81
N GLU A 24 3.98 -20.04 -5.95
CA GLU A 24 4.99 -19.05 -6.32
C GLU A 24 4.96 -17.85 -5.37
N ILE A 25 3.79 -17.52 -4.79
CA ILE A 25 3.63 -16.40 -3.85
C ILE A 25 4.52 -16.58 -2.63
N GLN A 26 4.67 -17.81 -2.12
CA GLN A 26 5.52 -18.09 -0.97
C GLN A 26 7.02 -17.98 -1.28
N LYS A 27 7.39 -18.11 -2.55
CA LYS A 27 8.78 -17.99 -3.02
C LYS A 27 9.11 -16.59 -3.52
N LEU A 28 8.11 -15.72 -3.68
CA LEU A 28 8.31 -14.35 -4.14
C LEU A 28 9.14 -13.56 -3.12
N ARG A 29 10.03 -12.73 -3.67
CA ARG A 29 10.84 -11.79 -2.91
C ARG A 29 10.64 -10.39 -3.47
N CYS A 30 10.82 -9.39 -2.62
CA CYS A 30 10.81 -8.02 -3.04
C CYS A 30 11.96 -7.78 -4.04
N PRO A 31 11.70 -7.22 -5.23
CA PRO A 31 12.76 -6.96 -6.23
C PRO A 31 13.71 -5.82 -5.82
N TYR A 32 13.36 -5.02 -4.81
CA TYR A 32 14.15 -3.87 -4.37
C TYR A 32 15.10 -4.16 -3.21
N CYS A 33 14.66 -4.96 -2.23
CA CYS A 33 15.44 -5.28 -1.04
C CYS A 33 15.68 -6.78 -0.84
N ASN A 34 15.16 -7.63 -1.74
CA ASN A 34 15.28 -9.08 -1.69
C ASN A 34 14.66 -9.76 -0.44
N SER A 35 13.82 -9.04 0.31
CA SER A 35 13.12 -9.60 1.46
C SER A 35 12.01 -10.57 1.07
N LYS A 36 11.74 -11.53 1.96
CA LYS A 36 10.59 -12.46 1.88
C LYS A 36 9.33 -11.90 2.56
N ASN A 37 9.41 -10.81 3.33
CA ASN A 37 8.23 -10.21 3.95
C ASN A 37 7.49 -9.33 2.95
N ILE A 38 6.62 -9.97 2.16
CA ILE A 38 5.73 -9.33 1.20
C ILE A 38 4.29 -9.71 1.51
N LYS A 39 3.37 -8.79 1.25
CA LYS A 39 1.93 -8.97 1.46
C LYS A 39 1.21 -8.76 0.13
N LYS A 40 0.33 -9.69 -0.23
CA LYS A 40 -0.55 -9.54 -1.39
C LYS A 40 -1.56 -8.43 -1.11
N LEU A 41 -1.56 -7.40 -1.95
CA LEU A 41 -2.61 -6.41 -2.01
C LEU A 41 -3.73 -7.00 -2.86
N ILE A 42 -4.78 -7.48 -2.18
CA ILE A 42 -6.02 -7.84 -2.85
C ILE A 42 -6.76 -6.52 -3.01
N SER A 43 -7.07 -6.16 -4.25
CA SER A 43 -7.80 -4.94 -4.60
C SER A 43 -9.24 -5.01 -4.07
N ASN A 44 -9.42 -4.91 -2.75
CA ASN A 44 -10.65 -4.40 -2.19
C ASN A 44 -10.52 -2.89 -2.29
N PHE A 45 -11.30 -2.29 -3.19
CA PHE A 45 -11.51 -0.85 -3.29
C PHE A 45 -11.74 -0.24 -1.90
N TYR A 46 -10.68 0.24 -1.27
CA TYR A 46 -10.73 1.20 -0.19
C TYR A 46 -9.58 2.16 -0.46
N SER A 47 -9.84 3.10 -1.37
CA SER A 47 -9.26 4.44 -1.29
C SER A 47 -9.34 4.88 0.16
N ASN A 48 -8.20 5.05 0.81
CA ASN A 48 -7.96 5.95 1.95
C ASN A 48 -6.56 5.69 2.49
N LYS A 49 -5.54 6.08 1.72
CA LYS A 49 -4.27 6.56 2.27
C LYS A 49 -3.80 7.73 1.43
N ASP A 50 -4.52 8.84 1.56
CA ASP A 50 -3.86 10.14 1.46
C ASP A 50 -2.93 10.24 2.67
N SER A 51 -1.67 9.91 2.44
CA SER A 51 -0.60 10.25 3.35
C SER A 51 0.40 11.04 2.53
N SER A 52 0.17 12.34 2.42
CA SER A 52 1.17 13.41 2.59
C SER A 52 0.79 14.69 1.83
N LEU A 53 -0.31 15.33 2.23
CA LEU A 53 -0.40 16.80 2.13
C LEU A 53 -0.17 17.37 3.53
N LYS A 54 1.12 17.55 3.88
CA LYS A 54 1.50 18.49 4.92
C LYS A 54 1.20 19.89 4.39
N ASN A 55 0.07 20.48 4.76
CA ASN A 55 -0.06 21.92 4.80
C ASN A 55 -0.53 22.35 6.19
N SER A 56 0.44 22.81 6.96
CA SER A 56 0.30 23.51 8.22
C SER A 56 -0.60 24.74 8.10
N SER A 57 -1.34 25.00 9.18
CA SER A 57 -1.90 26.28 9.61
C SER A 57 -3.19 26.78 8.96
N CYS A 58 -4.31 26.61 9.68
CA CYS A 58 -5.24 27.71 9.90
C CYS A 58 -5.96 27.54 11.25
N SER A 59 -5.55 28.35 12.21
CA SER A 59 -6.27 28.61 13.45
C SER A 59 -7.59 29.33 13.09
N GLY A 60 -8.71 28.63 13.13
CA GLY A 60 -10.04 29.21 12.93
C GLY A 60 -10.90 28.93 14.15
N GLY A 61 -11.00 29.92 15.04
CA GLY A 61 -11.73 29.83 16.30
C GLY A 61 -13.20 29.48 16.14
N GLY A 62 -13.75 28.80 17.14
CA GLY A 62 -15.18 28.52 17.21
C GLY A 62 -15.97 29.77 17.52
N PHE A 63 -17.17 29.89 16.95
CA PHE A 63 -18.30 30.62 17.55
C PHE A 63 -19.62 29.95 17.17
N ARG A 64 -20.51 29.87 18.17
CA ARG A 64 -21.92 29.46 18.11
C ARG A 64 -22.76 30.46 17.27
N PHE A 65 -24.09 30.31 17.36
CA PHE A 65 -25.22 31.08 16.78
C PHE A 65 -25.74 30.40 15.50
N THR A 66 -26.97 29.90 15.38
CA THR A 66 -28.25 30.15 16.08
C THR A 66 -28.99 28.83 16.38
#